data_AF-A0A9C9X3F7-F1
#
_entry.id   AF-A0A9C9X3F7-F1
#
_cell.length_a   1.000
_cell.length_b   1.000
_cell.length_c   1.000
_cell.angle_alpha   90.00
_cell.angle_beta   90.00
_cell.angle_gamma   90.00
#
_symmetry.space_group_name_H-M   'P 1'
#
loop_
_entity.id
_entity.type
_entity.pdbx_description
1 polymer ?
#
loop_
_entity_poly.entity_id
_entity_poly.type
_entity_poly.pdbx_seq_one_letter_code
_entity_poly.pdbx_strand_id
1 'polypeptide(L)'
;MAIEYIPLGDTNRIGASAHYLRLDDWGILLDAGLDPGDQGEAAIPDYERIQDQPVNAIIISHAHLDHLGSLPVAIRYFPHARVYMTPATAALSEVLLFHYIRVRQRQAAEEKVKLSPLFSASEVENILFLFQSFDYNFPFKIHGFQESQIEIRFWDAGHILGSAGVEINYRGRKIFYTGNTKSSAQFIMKGAKYPASADMLITETTYGADSRAPLVKKQAEIKRFSQFLNERLNLGGAVLIPVFALGRTQEVMMLLHRLIRRNKLPAVPVYLTGFGIAINKIYDRLLHK
;
A
#
# COMPACT_ATOMS: atom_id res chain seq x y z
N MET A 1 4.79 7.52 30.89
CA MET A 1 4.20 7.43 29.55
C MET A 1 5.35 7.35 28.57
N ALA A 2 5.65 6.13 28.13
CA ALA A 2 6.71 5.89 27.17
C ALA A 2 6.07 5.63 25.81
N ILE A 3 6.40 6.47 24.82
CA ILE A 3 6.17 6.20 23.41
C ILE A 3 7.53 5.80 22.85
N GLU A 4 7.66 4.56 22.38
CA GLU A 4 8.87 4.07 21.74
C GLU A 4 8.55 3.72 20.30
N TYR A 5 9.45 4.12 19.39
CA TYR A 5 9.36 3.84 17.97
C TYR A 5 10.56 2.99 17.56
N ILE A 6 10.29 1.84 16.94
CA ILE A 6 11.31 0.92 16.44
C ILE A 6 11.02 0.63 14.97
N PRO A 7 11.87 1.08 14.01
CA PRO A 7 11.76 0.64 12.64
C PRO A 7 12.24 -0.81 12.52
N LEU A 8 11.47 -1.64 11.81
CA LEU A 8 11.78 -3.07 11.56
C LEU A 8 12.19 -3.32 10.10
N GLY A 9 11.73 -2.47 9.17
CA GLY A 9 12.24 -2.41 7.80
C GLY A 9 13.44 -1.49 7.65
N ASP A 10 14.16 -1.60 6.53
CA ASP A 10 15.24 -0.67 6.20
C ASP A 10 14.68 0.72 5.87
N THR A 11 14.91 1.68 6.77
CA THR A 11 14.48 3.07 6.62
C THR A 11 15.25 3.86 5.56
N ASN A 12 16.33 3.30 4.99
CA ASN A 12 17.12 3.92 3.93
C ASN A 12 16.77 3.39 2.53
N ARG A 13 15.83 2.44 2.42
CA ARG A 13 15.42 1.82 1.16
C ARG A 13 13.90 1.77 1.04
N ILE A 14 13.42 1.51 -0.18
CA ILE A 14 12.00 1.28 -0.46
C ILE A 14 11.78 -0.24 -0.47
N GLY A 15 10.90 -0.72 0.40
CA GLY A 15 10.64 -2.15 0.59
C GLY A 15 10.46 -2.47 2.07
N ALA A 16 9.84 -3.62 2.36
CA ALA A 16 9.73 -4.16 3.71
C ALA A 16 9.25 -3.15 4.77
N SER A 17 8.28 -2.28 4.44
CA SER A 17 7.77 -1.27 5.37
C SER A 17 7.16 -1.95 6.60
N ALA A 18 7.71 -1.65 7.77
CA ALA A 18 7.21 -2.10 9.06
C ALA A 18 7.78 -1.23 10.18
N HIS A 19 6.89 -0.69 11.01
CA HIS A 19 7.26 0.20 12.11
C HIS A 19 6.51 -0.18 13.38
N TYR A 20 7.23 -0.45 14.46
CA TYR A 20 6.65 -0.79 15.73
C TYR A 20 6.53 0.45 16.64
N LEU A 21 5.34 0.65 17.20
CA LEU A 21 5.03 1.67 18.19
C LEU A 21 4.63 1.01 19.51
N ARG A 22 5.43 1.22 20.55
CA ARG A 22 5.10 0.83 21.92
C ARG A 22 4.47 2.01 22.67
N LEU A 23 3.32 1.77 23.27
CA LEU A 23 2.49 2.75 24.01
C LEU A 23 2.21 2.19 25.41
N ASP A 24 3.18 2.35 26.32
CA ASP A 24 3.25 1.63 27.59
C ASP A 24 3.14 0.08 27.37
N ASP A 25 2.07 -0.57 27.82
CA ASP A 25 1.86 -2.03 27.69
C ASP A 25 1.22 -2.46 26.35
N TRP A 26 0.94 -1.50 25.47
CA TRP A 26 0.35 -1.74 24.16
C TRP A 26 1.40 -1.66 23.08
N GLY A 27 1.26 -2.47 22.03
CA GLY A 27 2.06 -2.33 20.84
C GLY A 27 1.27 -2.43 19.55
N ILE A 28 1.67 -1.60 18.60
CA ILE A 28 1.08 -1.47 17.27
C ILE A 28 2.18 -1.65 16.24
N LEU A 29 1.99 -2.61 15.34
CA LEU A 29 2.80 -2.76 14.15
C LEU A 29 2.13 -2.01 13.00
N LEU A 30 2.79 -1.02 12.44
CA LEU A 30 2.37 -0.28 11.26
C LEU A 30 3.01 -0.91 10.02
N ASP A 31 2.17 -1.45 9.14
CA ASP A 31 2.54 -2.22 7.95
C ASP A 31 3.37 -3.49 8.22
N ALA A 32 3.35 -4.40 7.24
CA ALA A 32 4.04 -5.68 7.23
C ALA A 32 4.49 -6.00 5.79
N GLY A 33 5.44 -5.22 5.29
CA GLY A 33 5.87 -5.23 3.89
C GLY A 33 6.79 -6.38 3.46
N LEU A 34 7.01 -6.51 2.15
CA LEU A 34 8.11 -7.26 1.55
C LEU A 34 9.04 -6.33 0.78
N ASP A 35 10.35 -6.54 0.83
CA ASP A 35 11.29 -5.90 -0.10
C ASP A 35 11.23 -6.66 -1.45
N PRO A 36 10.84 -6.00 -2.56
CA PRO A 36 10.78 -6.64 -3.87
C PRO A 36 12.17 -6.95 -4.48
N GLY A 37 13.23 -6.31 -3.98
CA GLY A 37 14.61 -6.51 -4.41
C GLY A 37 15.29 -7.73 -3.76
N ASP A 38 14.77 -8.19 -2.62
CA ASP A 38 15.33 -9.30 -1.86
C ASP A 38 14.48 -10.59 -1.98
N GLN A 39 15.00 -11.71 -1.45
CA GLN A 39 14.37 -13.03 -1.53
C GLN A 39 14.38 -13.73 -0.17
N GLY A 40 13.40 -14.61 0.06
CA GLY A 40 13.33 -15.38 1.29
C GLY A 40 13.20 -14.48 2.53
N GLU A 41 13.86 -14.87 3.61
CA GLU A 41 13.84 -14.14 4.89
C GLU A 41 14.51 -12.75 4.81
N ALA A 42 15.42 -12.53 3.85
CA ALA A 42 16.00 -11.20 3.65
C ALA A 42 14.98 -10.17 3.13
N ALA A 43 13.83 -10.64 2.59
CA ALA A 43 12.78 -9.77 2.07
C ALA A 43 11.76 -9.33 3.13
N ILE A 44 11.79 -9.90 4.35
CA ILE A 44 10.83 -9.54 5.41
C ILE A 44 11.47 -8.55 6.40
N PRO A 45 10.67 -7.75 7.11
CA PRO A 45 11.13 -6.98 8.26
C PRO A 45 11.69 -7.86 9.38
N ASP A 46 12.55 -7.26 10.21
CA ASP A 46 13.11 -7.91 11.40
C ASP A 46 12.07 -7.99 12.52
N TYR A 47 11.13 -8.93 12.40
CA TYR A 47 10.11 -9.18 13.41
C TYR A 47 10.68 -9.81 14.68
N GLU A 48 11.82 -10.50 14.59
CA GLU A 48 12.49 -11.13 15.73
C GLU A 48 12.90 -10.09 16.78
N ARG A 49 13.33 -8.90 16.33
CA ARG A 49 13.69 -7.78 17.20
C ARG A 49 12.61 -7.37 18.20
N ILE A 50 11.35 -7.64 17.92
CA ILE A 50 10.21 -7.30 18.79
C ILE A 50 9.37 -8.52 19.19
N GLN A 51 9.89 -9.74 19.02
CA GLN A 51 9.13 -10.97 19.29
C GLN A 51 8.62 -11.08 20.75
N ASP A 52 9.38 -10.53 21.69
CA ASP A 52 9.04 -10.52 23.13
C ASP A 52 8.25 -9.27 23.55
N GLN A 53 7.93 -8.38 22.61
CA GLN A 53 7.17 -7.17 22.87
C GLN A 53 5.67 -7.40 22.64
N PRO A 54 4.77 -6.66 23.33
CA PRO A 54 3.34 -6.76 23.05
C PRO A 54 3.05 -6.28 21.62
N VAL A 55 2.34 -7.07 20.83
CA VAL A 55 1.78 -6.65 19.53
C VAL A 55 0.30 -6.96 19.52
N ASN A 56 -0.52 -5.95 19.80
CA ASN A 56 -1.98 -6.10 19.91
C ASN A 56 -2.66 -5.86 18.56
N ALA A 57 -2.10 -4.97 17.76
CA ALA A 57 -2.66 -4.53 16.49
C ALA A 57 -1.59 -4.49 15.41
N ILE A 58 -1.94 -4.96 14.22
CA ILE A 58 -1.22 -4.72 12.97
C ILE A 58 -2.12 -3.83 12.12
N ILE A 59 -1.63 -2.65 11.72
CA ILE A 59 -2.40 -1.71 10.90
C ILE A 59 -1.77 -1.65 9.53
N ILE A 60 -2.52 -2.02 8.50
CA ILE A 60 -2.07 -1.94 7.09
C ILE A 60 -2.58 -0.64 6.48
N SER A 61 -1.64 0.24 6.10
CA SER A 61 -1.93 1.53 5.46
C SER A 61 -2.53 1.35 4.08
N HIS A 62 -1.99 0.45 3.26
CA HIS A 62 -2.47 0.17 1.91
C HIS A 62 -1.97 -1.17 1.38
N ALA A 63 -2.55 -1.62 0.27
CA ALA A 63 -2.39 -2.99 -0.21
C ALA A 63 -1.12 -3.24 -1.06
N HIS A 64 -0.22 -2.27 -1.23
CA HIS A 64 1.04 -2.56 -1.94
C HIS A 64 1.88 -3.58 -1.16
N LEU A 65 2.58 -4.47 -1.87
CA LEU A 65 3.28 -5.61 -1.23
C LEU A 65 4.43 -5.17 -0.34
N ASP A 66 5.03 -4.01 -0.57
CA ASP A 66 6.01 -3.38 0.31
C ASP A 66 5.42 -2.85 1.62
N HIS A 67 4.09 -2.92 1.81
CA HIS A 67 3.39 -2.59 3.06
C HIS A 67 2.53 -3.73 3.61
N LEU A 68 2.17 -4.71 2.77
CA LEU A 68 1.28 -5.83 3.11
C LEU A 68 1.94 -7.20 3.00
N GLY A 69 2.95 -7.32 2.15
CA GLY A 69 3.34 -8.59 1.52
C GLY A 69 3.82 -9.66 2.50
N SER A 70 4.30 -9.29 3.70
CA SER A 70 4.76 -10.23 4.72
C SER A 70 3.77 -10.38 5.88
N LEU A 71 2.56 -9.84 5.77
CA LEU A 71 1.52 -9.97 6.80
C LEU A 71 1.27 -11.41 7.26
N PRO A 72 1.20 -12.45 6.39
CA PRO A 72 1.10 -13.82 6.86
C PRO A 72 2.27 -14.25 7.75
N VAL A 73 3.49 -13.77 7.47
CA VAL A 73 4.67 -14.03 8.28
C VAL A 73 4.60 -13.27 9.59
N ALA A 74 4.23 -11.99 9.58
CA ALA A 74 4.03 -11.20 10.81
C ALA A 74 3.02 -11.86 11.77
N ILE A 75 1.94 -12.45 11.25
CA ILE A 75 0.96 -13.19 12.06
C ILE A 75 1.55 -14.45 12.71
N ARG A 76 2.57 -15.08 12.13
CA ARG A 76 3.27 -16.21 12.79
C ARG A 76 3.98 -15.76 14.06
N TYR A 77 4.61 -14.58 14.03
CA TYR A 77 5.27 -13.98 15.20
C TYR A 77 4.25 -13.45 16.20
N PHE A 78 3.14 -12.88 15.73
CA PHE A 78 2.15 -12.21 16.56
C PHE A 78 0.74 -12.81 16.36
N PRO A 79 0.51 -14.09 16.72
CA PRO A 79 -0.72 -14.81 16.38
C PRO A 79 -1.99 -14.27 17.06
N HIS A 80 -1.82 -13.46 18.11
CA HIS A 80 -2.93 -12.82 18.83
C HIS A 80 -3.28 -11.43 18.29
N ALA A 81 -2.46 -10.86 17.41
CA ALA A 81 -2.66 -9.52 16.91
C ALA A 81 -3.90 -9.45 16.00
N ARG A 82 -4.67 -8.37 16.15
CA ARG A 82 -5.77 -8.05 15.24
C ARG A 82 -5.24 -7.23 14.07
N VAL A 83 -5.78 -7.45 12.87
CA VAL A 83 -5.35 -6.73 11.67
C VAL A 83 -6.38 -5.68 11.29
N TYR A 84 -5.96 -4.42 11.20
CA TYR A 84 -6.82 -3.28 10.90
C TYR A 84 -6.44 -2.65 9.57
N MET A 85 -7.43 -2.35 8.73
CA MET A 85 -7.23 -1.67 7.45
C MET A 85 -8.54 -1.04 6.95
N THR A 86 -8.52 -0.42 5.77
CA THR A 86 -9.77 0.03 5.13
C THR A 86 -10.46 -1.13 4.41
N PRO A 87 -11.79 -1.08 4.16
CA PRO A 87 -12.49 -2.12 3.41
C PRO A 87 -11.91 -2.37 2.02
N ALA A 88 -11.45 -1.30 1.36
CA ALA A 88 -10.82 -1.38 0.06
C ALA A 88 -9.44 -2.05 0.13
N THR A 89 -8.62 -1.71 1.14
CA THR A 89 -7.34 -2.38 1.37
C THR A 89 -7.56 -3.86 1.66
N ALA A 90 -8.55 -4.25 2.48
CA ALA A 90 -8.88 -5.66 2.74
C ALA A 90 -9.20 -6.45 1.47
N ALA A 91 -10.07 -5.90 0.61
CA ALA A 91 -10.44 -6.54 -0.65
C ALA A 91 -9.25 -6.67 -1.62
N LEU A 92 -8.34 -5.70 -1.63
CA LEU A 92 -7.14 -5.75 -2.46
C LEU A 92 -6.10 -6.72 -1.89
N SER A 93 -5.98 -6.78 -0.56
CA SER A 93 -5.01 -7.61 0.14
C SER A 93 -5.16 -9.09 -0.18
N GLU A 94 -6.39 -9.60 -0.15
CA GLU A 94 -6.70 -10.99 -0.53
C GLU A 94 -6.14 -11.33 -1.92
N VAL A 95 -6.49 -10.52 -2.92
CA VAL A 95 -6.13 -10.79 -4.31
C VAL A 95 -4.61 -10.66 -4.53
N LEU A 96 -3.96 -9.70 -3.87
CA LEU A 96 -2.51 -9.48 -3.99
C LEU A 96 -1.69 -10.57 -3.32
N LEU A 97 -2.09 -11.05 -2.14
CA LEU A 97 -1.40 -12.13 -1.44
C LEU A 97 -1.47 -13.45 -2.21
N PHE A 98 -2.65 -13.80 -2.76
CA PHE A 98 -2.75 -14.96 -3.65
C PHE A 98 -1.98 -14.77 -4.96
N HIS A 99 -1.96 -13.57 -5.52
CA HIS A 99 -1.18 -13.29 -6.72
C HIS A 99 0.32 -13.46 -6.48
N TYR A 100 0.84 -12.98 -5.33
CA TYR A 100 2.22 -13.18 -4.92
C TYR A 100 2.59 -14.67 -4.91
N ILE A 101 1.78 -15.51 -4.27
CA ILE A 101 2.03 -16.97 -4.22
C ILE A 101 2.13 -17.55 -5.63
N ARG A 102 1.19 -17.22 -6.51
CA ARG A 102 1.18 -17.74 -7.90
C ARG A 102 2.40 -17.29 -8.70
N VAL A 103 2.81 -16.02 -8.56
CA VAL A 103 4.01 -15.49 -9.24
C VAL A 103 5.26 -16.20 -8.74
N ARG A 104 5.41 -16.38 -7.42
CA ARG A 104 6.57 -17.09 -6.84
C ARG A 104 6.63 -18.55 -7.28
N GLN A 105 5.50 -19.27 -7.27
CA GLN A 105 5.44 -20.65 -7.76
C GLN A 105 5.82 -20.76 -9.23
N ARG A 106 5.36 -19.81 -10.06
CA ARG A 106 5.71 -19.78 -11.48
C ARG A 106 7.21 -19.49 -11.70
N GLN A 107 7.76 -18.51 -11.01
CA GLN A 107 9.20 -18.21 -11.06
C GLN A 107 10.05 -19.42 -10.65
N ALA A 108 9.68 -20.10 -9.56
CA ALA A 108 10.35 -21.31 -9.11
C ALA A 108 10.36 -22.42 -10.18
N ALA A 109 9.22 -22.59 -10.88
CA ALA A 109 9.11 -23.57 -11.95
C ALA A 109 9.94 -23.18 -13.19
N GLU A 110 9.94 -21.90 -13.58
CA GLU A 110 10.69 -21.37 -14.73
C GLU A 110 12.21 -21.40 -14.49
N GLU A 111 12.65 -21.00 -13.31
CA GLU A 111 14.08 -20.95 -12.93
C GLU A 111 14.62 -22.31 -12.47
N LYS A 112 13.75 -23.32 -12.30
CA LYS A 112 14.09 -24.64 -11.72
C LYS A 112 14.78 -24.54 -10.35
N VAL A 113 14.52 -23.46 -9.61
CA VAL A 113 15.02 -23.25 -8.25
C VAL A 113 13.92 -23.62 -7.27
N LYS A 114 14.29 -24.17 -6.10
CA LYS A 114 13.37 -24.29 -4.95
C LYS A 114 13.11 -22.92 -4.32
N LEU A 115 12.49 -22.00 -5.05
CA LEU A 115 11.95 -20.76 -4.50
C LEU A 115 10.53 -21.05 -3.98
N SER A 116 10.42 -21.37 -2.70
CA SER A 116 9.09 -21.50 -2.08
C SER A 116 8.53 -20.11 -1.78
N PRO A 117 7.22 -19.87 -2.02
CA PRO A 117 6.54 -18.71 -1.45
C PRO A 117 6.76 -18.67 0.06
N LEU A 118 6.88 -17.46 0.64
CA LEU A 118 7.10 -17.27 2.08
C LEU A 118 5.95 -17.81 2.95
N PHE A 119 4.77 -17.94 2.35
CA PHE A 119 3.55 -18.41 2.99
C PHE A 119 2.68 -19.13 1.96
N SER A 120 1.84 -20.02 2.47
CA SER A 120 0.92 -20.84 1.69
C SER A 120 -0.41 -20.14 1.42
N ALA A 121 -1.19 -20.69 0.48
CA ALA A 121 -2.55 -20.22 0.20
C ALA A 121 -3.45 -20.37 1.44
N SER A 122 -3.33 -21.48 2.18
CA SER A 122 -4.10 -21.72 3.41
C SER A 122 -3.78 -20.72 4.51
N GLU A 123 -2.54 -20.25 4.61
CA GLU A 123 -2.20 -19.18 5.55
C GLU A 123 -2.88 -17.86 5.16
N VAL A 124 -2.93 -17.53 3.87
CA VAL A 124 -3.70 -16.37 3.40
C VAL A 124 -5.17 -16.52 3.80
N GLU A 125 -5.80 -17.65 3.48
CA GLU A 125 -7.20 -17.93 3.84
C GLU A 125 -7.46 -17.76 5.34
N ASN A 126 -6.56 -18.25 6.19
CA ASN A 126 -6.69 -18.14 7.64
C ASN A 126 -6.60 -16.69 8.14
N ILE A 127 -5.68 -15.87 7.61
CA ILE A 127 -5.52 -14.50 8.09
C ILE A 127 -6.64 -13.56 7.61
N LEU A 128 -7.37 -13.91 6.53
CA LEU A 128 -8.51 -13.09 6.08
C LEU A 128 -9.57 -12.94 7.18
N PHE A 129 -9.77 -13.96 8.02
CA PHE A 129 -10.69 -13.92 9.16
C PHE A 129 -10.24 -12.97 10.29
N LEU A 130 -8.98 -12.52 10.27
CA LEU A 130 -8.43 -11.58 11.24
C LEU A 130 -8.62 -10.12 10.84
N PHE A 131 -9.03 -9.86 9.59
CA PHE A 131 -9.15 -8.51 9.05
C PHE A 131 -10.37 -7.80 9.64
N GLN A 132 -10.11 -6.64 10.25
CA GLN A 132 -11.12 -5.70 10.72
C GLN A 132 -11.00 -4.43 9.89
N SER A 133 -12.08 -4.12 9.18
CA SER A 133 -12.12 -3.00 8.26
C SER A 133 -12.87 -1.82 8.84
N PHE A 134 -12.30 -0.63 8.74
CA PHE A 134 -12.93 0.62 9.18
C PHE A 134 -12.90 1.67 8.07
N ASP A 135 -14.01 2.38 7.91
CA ASP A 135 -14.12 3.47 6.95
C ASP A 135 -13.25 4.67 7.34
N TYR A 136 -12.96 5.52 6.36
CA TYR A 136 -12.27 6.78 6.63
C TYR A 136 -13.07 7.66 7.60
N ASN A 137 -12.35 8.38 8.45
CA ASN A 137 -12.88 9.29 9.46
C ASN A 137 -13.75 8.63 10.53
N PHE A 138 -13.82 7.30 10.56
CA PHE A 138 -14.49 6.56 11.62
C PHE A 138 -13.47 6.22 12.72
N PRO A 139 -13.60 6.82 13.93
CA PRO A 139 -12.73 6.47 15.04
C PRO A 139 -13.07 5.09 15.60
N PHE A 140 -12.05 4.29 15.92
CA PHE A 140 -12.19 2.98 16.55
C PHE A 140 -11.08 2.76 17.57
N LYS A 141 -11.28 1.82 18.50
CA LYS A 141 -10.26 1.45 19.50
C LYS A 141 -9.60 0.13 19.13
N ILE A 142 -8.33 -0.03 19.48
CA ILE A 142 -7.72 -1.37 19.44
C ILE A 142 -8.22 -2.20 20.61
N HIS A 143 -8.40 -3.48 20.36
CA HIS A 143 -8.84 -4.45 21.36
C HIS A 143 -7.67 -5.29 21.85
N GLY A 144 -7.64 -5.56 23.14
CA GLY A 144 -6.71 -6.49 23.79
C GLY A 144 -7.40 -7.16 24.97
N PHE A 145 -6.63 -7.71 25.90
CA PHE A 145 -7.18 -8.29 27.14
C PHE A 145 -7.80 -7.23 28.08
N GLN A 146 -7.53 -5.95 27.84
CA GLN A 146 -8.06 -4.81 28.58
C GLN A 146 -8.60 -3.77 27.60
N GLU A 147 -9.45 -2.83 28.05
CA GLU A 147 -9.84 -1.70 27.21
C GLU A 147 -8.63 -0.78 26.94
N SER A 148 -8.39 -0.44 25.68
CA SER A 148 -7.31 0.47 25.32
C SER A 148 -7.76 1.94 25.45
N GLN A 149 -6.81 2.78 25.83
CA GLN A 149 -6.91 4.25 25.73
C GLN A 149 -6.38 4.75 24.38
N ILE A 150 -6.40 3.89 23.36
CA ILE A 150 -5.84 4.12 22.04
C ILE A 150 -7.01 4.19 21.05
N GLU A 151 -7.23 5.38 20.49
CA GLU A 151 -8.17 5.59 19.39
C GLU A 151 -7.38 5.70 18.08
N ILE A 152 -7.83 4.97 17.06
CA ILE A 152 -7.30 5.03 15.71
C ILE A 152 -8.36 5.63 14.79
N ARG A 153 -7.89 6.40 13.79
CA ARG A 153 -8.72 6.88 12.70
C ARG A 153 -7.96 6.81 11.39
N PHE A 154 -8.61 6.28 10.35
CA PHE A 154 -8.07 6.29 8.99
C PHE A 154 -8.45 7.58 8.26
N TRP A 155 -7.49 8.12 7.53
CA TRP A 155 -7.63 9.29 6.66
C TRP A 155 -7.24 8.92 5.25
N ASP A 156 -8.00 9.32 4.23
CA ASP A 156 -7.66 9.01 2.84
C ASP A 156 -6.28 9.59 2.50
N ALA A 157 -5.32 8.70 2.17
CA ALA A 157 -3.95 9.07 1.81
C ALA A 157 -3.80 9.45 0.33
N GLY A 158 -4.84 9.25 -0.49
CA GLY A 158 -4.85 9.65 -1.89
C GLY A 158 -3.84 8.93 -2.79
N HIS A 159 -3.20 7.84 -2.32
CA HIS A 159 -2.13 7.12 -3.02
C HIS A 159 -2.66 6.02 -3.95
N ILE A 160 -3.40 5.05 -3.40
CA ILE A 160 -4.13 3.99 -4.12
C ILE A 160 -5.50 3.75 -3.49
N LEU A 161 -6.40 3.03 -4.16
CA LEU A 161 -7.72 2.74 -3.61
C LEU A 161 -7.59 2.07 -2.22
N GLY A 162 -8.21 2.69 -1.20
CA GLY A 162 -8.14 2.22 0.19
C GLY A 162 -6.92 2.68 0.99
N SER A 163 -5.97 3.40 0.39
CA SER A 163 -4.79 3.89 1.11
C SER A 163 -5.16 4.85 2.23
N ALA A 164 -4.64 4.59 3.43
CA ALA A 164 -4.93 5.37 4.62
C ALA A 164 -3.66 5.91 5.29
N GLY A 165 -3.72 7.19 5.67
CA GLY A 165 -2.96 7.72 6.79
C GLY A 165 -3.65 7.31 8.09
N VAL A 166 -2.85 6.99 9.10
CA VAL A 166 -3.29 6.44 10.38
C VAL A 166 -3.05 7.47 11.47
N GLU A 167 -4.11 8.07 11.99
CA GLU A 167 -4.07 8.87 13.20
C GLU A 167 -4.23 7.96 14.41
N ILE A 168 -3.30 8.04 15.36
CA ILE A 168 -3.31 7.30 16.61
C ILE A 168 -3.33 8.34 17.74
N ASN A 169 -4.43 8.36 18.50
CA ASN A 169 -4.54 9.17 19.69
C ASN A 169 -4.34 8.29 20.92
N TYR A 170 -3.28 8.57 21.67
CA TYR A 170 -2.96 7.90 22.91
C TYR A 170 -2.89 8.90 24.05
N ARG A 171 -3.88 8.87 24.95
CA ARG A 171 -3.97 9.77 26.11
C ARG A 171 -3.78 11.26 25.75
N GLY A 172 -4.31 11.68 24.61
CA GLY A 172 -4.25 13.06 24.13
C GLY A 172 -3.01 13.39 23.28
N ARG A 173 -2.05 12.47 23.12
CA ARG A 173 -0.96 12.62 22.14
C ARG A 173 -1.35 12.05 20.80
N LYS A 174 -1.13 12.82 19.74
CA LYS A 174 -1.45 12.45 18.35
C LYS A 174 -0.19 12.01 17.61
N ILE A 175 -0.15 10.74 17.25
CA ILE A 175 0.84 10.18 16.33
C ILE A 175 0.15 10.03 14.97
N PHE A 176 0.81 10.42 13.89
CA PHE A 176 0.29 10.26 12.54
C PHE A 176 1.28 9.49 11.68
N TYR A 177 0.85 8.37 11.13
CA TYR A 177 1.59 7.59 10.15
C TYR A 177 0.98 7.78 8.77
N THR A 178 1.74 8.28 7.80
CA THR A 178 1.16 8.61 6.48
C THR A 178 0.94 7.39 5.59
N GLY A 179 1.68 6.30 5.82
CA GLY A 179 1.96 5.32 4.77
C GLY A 179 2.53 6.01 3.53
N ASN A 180 2.26 5.44 2.35
CA ASN A 180 2.47 6.16 1.09
C ASN A 180 1.32 7.13 0.85
N THR A 181 1.65 8.37 0.45
CA THR A 181 0.69 9.47 0.38
C THR A 181 0.80 10.31 -0.88
N LYS A 182 -0.34 10.88 -1.31
CA LYS A 182 -0.36 11.90 -2.34
C LYS A 182 -1.39 12.98 -2.03
N SER A 183 -0.92 14.17 -1.67
CA SER A 183 -1.76 15.34 -1.35
C SER A 183 -2.49 15.91 -2.57
N SER A 184 -1.92 15.76 -3.77
CA SER A 184 -2.54 16.25 -5.01
C SER A 184 -3.57 15.26 -5.55
N ALA A 185 -4.71 15.75 -6.01
CA ALA A 185 -5.71 14.91 -6.68
C ALA A 185 -5.15 14.20 -7.92
N GLN A 186 -5.50 12.91 -8.04
CA GLN A 186 -5.19 12.08 -9.18
C GLN A 186 -6.35 12.11 -10.19
N PHE A 187 -6.36 11.25 -11.21
CA PHE A 187 -7.46 11.22 -12.17
C PHE A 187 -8.68 10.48 -11.63
N ILE A 188 -8.47 9.40 -10.89
CA ILE A 188 -9.52 8.56 -10.31
C ILE A 188 -9.60 8.67 -8.78
N MET A 189 -8.63 9.34 -8.15
CA MET A 189 -8.57 9.50 -6.70
C MET A 189 -8.50 10.95 -6.26
N LYS A 190 -9.06 11.23 -5.08
CA LYS A 190 -8.88 12.50 -4.38
C LYS A 190 -7.46 12.57 -3.80
N GLY A 191 -7.00 13.78 -3.54
CA GLY A 191 -5.74 13.99 -2.82
C GLY A 191 -5.94 13.83 -1.32
N ALA A 192 -4.86 13.51 -0.62
CA ALA A 192 -4.86 13.31 0.82
C ALA A 192 -5.44 14.51 1.58
N LYS A 193 -6.26 14.23 2.59
CA LYS A 193 -6.76 15.25 3.54
C LYS A 193 -6.50 14.74 4.95
N TYR A 194 -5.50 15.33 5.58
CA TYR A 194 -5.01 14.91 6.89
C TYR A 194 -5.44 15.88 7.99
N PRO A 195 -5.38 15.45 9.27
CA PRO A 195 -5.63 16.34 10.39
C PRO A 195 -4.61 17.49 10.39
N ALA A 196 -5.01 18.62 10.99
CA ALA A 196 -4.21 19.85 10.97
C ALA A 196 -2.89 19.75 11.76
N SER A 197 -2.79 18.83 12.71
CA SER A 197 -1.61 18.71 13.58
C SER A 197 -1.42 17.28 14.11
N ALA A 198 -0.17 16.92 14.36
CA ALA A 198 0.25 15.73 15.09
C ALA A 198 1.43 16.11 16.02
N ASP A 199 1.54 15.45 17.17
CA ASP A 199 2.70 15.57 18.06
C ASP A 199 3.91 14.79 17.50
N MET A 200 3.65 13.68 16.79
CA MET A 200 4.65 12.85 16.10
C MET A 200 4.15 12.53 14.70
N LEU A 201 5.01 12.74 13.70
CA LEU A 201 4.73 12.39 12.30
C LEU A 201 5.74 11.35 11.83
N ILE A 202 5.22 10.22 11.34
CA ILE A 202 5.97 9.18 10.66
C ILE A 202 5.53 9.24 9.20
N THR A 203 6.42 9.71 8.31
CA THR A 203 6.09 9.97 6.91
C THR A 203 7.03 9.26 5.95
N GLU A 204 6.49 8.87 4.79
CA GLU A 204 7.33 8.45 3.68
C GLU A 204 8.25 9.59 3.21
N THR A 205 9.35 9.20 2.58
CA THR A 205 10.32 10.12 1.96
C THR A 205 10.73 9.66 0.56
N THR A 206 9.85 8.95 -0.16
CA THR A 206 10.14 8.33 -1.47
C THR A 206 10.74 9.31 -2.48
N TYR A 207 10.30 10.57 -2.44
CA TYR A 207 10.83 11.66 -3.26
C TYR A 207 11.60 12.72 -2.48
N GLY A 208 11.86 12.49 -1.18
CA GLY A 208 12.44 13.48 -0.27
C GLY A 208 13.83 13.97 -0.67
N ALA A 209 14.64 13.10 -1.29
CA ALA A 209 15.97 13.44 -1.80
C ALA A 209 15.98 13.84 -3.30
N ASP A 210 14.86 13.74 -4.03
CA ASP A 210 14.81 14.13 -5.45
C ASP A 210 14.51 15.62 -5.58
N SER A 211 15.55 16.42 -5.83
CA SER A 211 15.44 17.87 -6.02
C SER A 211 14.54 18.28 -7.18
N ARG A 212 14.22 17.37 -8.11
CA ARG A 212 13.29 17.63 -9.23
C ARG A 212 11.84 17.40 -8.84
N ALA A 213 11.55 16.59 -7.81
CA ALA A 213 10.20 16.28 -7.39
C ALA A 213 9.30 17.52 -7.23
N PRO A 214 9.72 18.62 -6.56
CA PRO A 214 8.88 19.82 -6.46
C PRO A 214 8.72 20.58 -7.79
N LEU A 215 9.61 20.35 -8.77
CA LEU A 215 9.58 21.02 -10.07
C LEU A 215 8.65 20.33 -11.07
N VAL A 216 8.35 19.04 -10.87
CA VAL A 216 7.51 18.25 -11.76
C VAL A 216 6.06 18.70 -11.67
N LYS A 217 5.57 19.39 -12.71
CA LYS A 217 4.17 19.79 -12.84
C LYS A 217 3.38 18.72 -13.60
N LYS A 218 2.31 18.21 -12.97
CA LYS A 218 1.41 17.20 -13.58
C LYS A 218 0.99 17.54 -15.02
N GLN A 219 0.61 18.79 -15.29
CA GLN A 219 0.19 19.21 -16.63
C GLN A 219 1.32 19.19 -17.66
N ALA A 220 2.55 19.53 -17.25
CA ALA A 220 3.72 19.48 -18.12
C ALA A 220 4.05 18.04 -18.50
N GLU A 221 4.01 17.11 -17.54
CA GLU A 221 4.22 15.68 -17.82
C GLU A 221 3.13 15.08 -18.70
N ILE A 222 1.87 15.45 -18.49
CA ILE A 222 0.77 15.04 -19.40
C ILE A 222 1.04 15.53 -20.81
N LYS A 223 1.48 16.78 -20.98
CA LYS A 223 1.81 17.34 -22.30
C LYS A 223 2.97 16.57 -22.95
N ARG A 224 4.07 16.37 -22.22
CA ARG A 224 5.25 15.62 -22.68
C ARG A 224 4.88 14.19 -23.10
N PHE A 225 4.10 13.50 -22.26
CA PHE A 225 3.64 12.15 -22.54
C PHE A 225 2.70 12.10 -23.76
N SER A 226 1.76 13.04 -23.88
CA SER A 226 0.84 13.11 -25.02
C SER A 226 1.56 13.42 -26.33
N GLN A 227 2.61 14.25 -26.31
CA GLN A 227 3.45 14.54 -27.47
C GLN A 227 4.17 13.28 -27.94
N PHE A 228 4.84 12.58 -27.01
CA PHE A 228 5.51 11.32 -27.31
C PHE A 228 4.55 10.28 -27.93
N LEU A 229 3.35 10.12 -27.36
CA LEU A 229 2.35 9.19 -27.89
C LEU A 229 1.89 9.58 -29.30
N ASN A 230 1.57 10.86 -29.54
CA ASN A 230 1.15 11.32 -30.86
C ASN A 230 2.23 11.09 -31.93
N GLU A 231 3.49 11.39 -31.62
CA GLU A 231 4.61 11.16 -32.55
C GLU A 231 4.70 9.69 -32.98
N ARG A 232 4.59 8.76 -32.03
CA ARG A 232 4.70 7.32 -32.33
C ARG A 232 3.47 6.75 -33.02
N LEU A 233 2.28 7.16 -32.59
CA LEU A 233 1.02 6.66 -33.16
C LEU A 233 0.79 7.20 -34.59
N ASN A 234 1.17 8.45 -34.87
CA ASN A 234 1.04 9.03 -36.21
C ASN A 234 1.99 8.41 -37.25
N LEU A 235 3.06 7.75 -36.80
CA LEU A 235 3.95 6.95 -37.64
C LEU A 235 3.43 5.51 -37.86
N GLY A 236 2.24 5.17 -37.36
CA GLY A 236 1.68 3.81 -37.42
C GLY A 236 2.34 2.83 -36.43
N GLY A 237 3.10 3.33 -35.46
CA GLY A 237 3.78 2.51 -34.46
C GLY A 237 2.89 2.10 -33.28
N ALA A 238 3.41 1.21 -32.44
CA ALA A 238 2.81 0.81 -31.16
C ALA A 238 3.64 1.33 -29.97
N VAL A 239 3.00 1.53 -28.82
CA VAL A 239 3.66 2.00 -27.59
C VAL A 239 3.41 1.00 -26.46
N LEU A 240 4.48 0.48 -25.87
CA LEU A 240 4.44 -0.34 -24.66
C LEU A 240 4.66 0.54 -23.42
N ILE A 241 3.76 0.43 -22.43
CA ILE A 241 3.83 1.22 -21.18
C ILE A 241 3.91 0.25 -20.00
N PRO A 242 5.10 0.01 -19.42
CA PRO A 242 5.24 -0.83 -18.24
C PRO A 242 4.74 -0.08 -17.00
N VAL A 243 3.80 -0.67 -16.28
CA VAL A 243 3.19 -0.11 -15.08
C VAL A 243 2.84 -1.21 -14.09
N PHE A 244 2.88 -0.89 -12.79
CA PHE A 244 2.35 -1.77 -11.76
C PHE A 244 0.84 -1.98 -11.93
N ALA A 245 0.39 -3.21 -11.68
CA ALA A 245 -1.01 -3.60 -11.81
C ALA A 245 -1.97 -2.81 -10.90
N LEU A 246 -1.47 -2.35 -9.74
CA LEU A 246 -2.23 -1.56 -8.76
C LEU A 246 -1.70 -0.12 -8.68
N GLY A 247 -2.60 0.84 -8.81
CA GLY A 247 -2.34 2.27 -8.76
C GLY A 247 -2.09 2.86 -10.16
N ARG A 248 -0.86 2.73 -10.67
CA ARG A 248 -0.44 3.44 -11.89
C ARG A 248 -1.19 2.97 -13.15
N THR A 249 -1.51 1.68 -13.26
CA THR A 249 -2.33 1.15 -14.37
C THR A 249 -3.65 1.91 -14.49
N GLN A 250 -4.40 2.05 -13.40
CA GLN A 250 -5.72 2.69 -13.39
C GLN A 250 -5.63 4.17 -13.77
N GLU A 251 -4.63 4.88 -13.24
CA GLU A 251 -4.38 6.30 -13.55
C GLU A 251 -4.00 6.52 -15.02
N VAL A 252 -3.14 5.68 -15.59
CA VAL A 252 -2.74 5.77 -17.00
C VAL A 252 -3.92 5.47 -17.91
N MET A 253 -4.73 4.45 -17.62
CA MET A 253 -5.93 4.15 -18.39
C MET A 253 -6.90 5.33 -18.43
N MET A 254 -7.16 5.96 -17.28
CA MET A 254 -8.04 7.13 -17.21
C MET A 254 -7.45 8.34 -17.96
N LEU A 255 -6.13 8.55 -17.88
CA LEU A 255 -5.44 9.58 -18.67
C LEU A 255 -5.63 9.36 -20.17
N LEU A 256 -5.33 8.15 -20.66
CA LEU A 256 -5.49 7.80 -22.08
C LEU A 256 -6.94 7.97 -22.54
N HIS A 257 -7.91 7.50 -21.74
CA HIS A 257 -9.33 7.70 -22.02
C HIS A 257 -9.68 9.18 -22.20
N ARG A 258 -9.25 10.04 -21.27
CA ARG A 258 -9.51 11.48 -21.33
C ARG A 258 -8.84 12.15 -22.53
N LEU A 259 -7.62 11.76 -22.87
CA LEU A 259 -6.90 12.31 -24.02
C LEU A 259 -7.56 11.93 -25.34
N ILE A 260 -7.95 10.67 -25.52
CA ILE A 260 -8.68 10.20 -26.70
C ILE A 260 -10.04 10.89 -26.81
N ARG A 261 -10.83 10.92 -25.72
CA ARG A 261 -12.14 11.61 -25.67
C ARG A 261 -12.06 13.10 -26.04
N ARG A 262 -10.94 13.75 -25.78
CA ARG A 262 -10.71 15.18 -26.05
C ARG A 262 -9.98 15.42 -27.38
N ASN A 263 -9.84 14.40 -28.22
CA ASN A 263 -9.10 14.46 -29.49
C ASN A 263 -7.66 14.98 -29.32
N LYS A 264 -7.02 14.67 -28.18
CA LYS A 264 -5.61 14.97 -27.90
C LYS A 264 -4.69 13.80 -28.24
N LEU A 265 -5.26 12.62 -28.47
CA LEU A 265 -4.62 11.44 -29.04
C LEU A 265 -5.52 10.86 -30.13
N PRO A 266 -4.97 10.20 -31.15
CA PRO A 266 -5.78 9.48 -32.13
C PRO A 266 -6.60 8.37 -31.46
N ALA A 267 -7.76 8.05 -32.02
CA ALA A 267 -8.62 6.97 -31.56
C ALA A 267 -8.02 5.62 -31.96
N VAL A 268 -7.16 5.08 -31.10
CA VAL A 268 -6.50 3.79 -31.27
C VAL A 268 -6.93 2.80 -30.18
N PRO A 269 -6.89 1.48 -30.44
CA PRO A 269 -7.16 0.49 -29.40
C PRO A 269 -6.11 0.58 -28.29
N VAL A 270 -6.57 0.50 -27.04
CA VAL A 270 -5.72 0.42 -25.85
C VAL A 270 -5.88 -0.96 -25.22
N TYR A 271 -4.82 -1.76 -25.24
CA TYR A 271 -4.81 -3.11 -24.69
C TYR A 271 -4.27 -3.10 -23.26
N LEU A 272 -4.96 -3.80 -22.36
CA LEU A 272 -4.48 -4.09 -21.01
C LEU A 272 -4.30 -5.61 -20.88
N THR A 273 -3.20 -6.03 -20.29
CA THR A 273 -2.91 -7.44 -20.01
C THR A 273 -2.51 -7.66 -18.56
N GLY A 274 -2.54 -8.91 -18.11
CA GLY A 274 -2.06 -9.33 -16.80
C GLY A 274 -3.00 -8.96 -15.65
N PHE A 275 -2.41 -8.91 -14.46
CA PHE A 275 -3.13 -8.84 -13.19
C PHE A 275 -3.95 -7.55 -12.99
N GLY A 276 -3.63 -6.48 -13.71
CA GLY A 276 -4.37 -5.22 -13.66
C GLY A 276 -5.87 -5.36 -13.97
N ILE A 277 -6.25 -6.35 -14.78
CA ILE A 277 -7.66 -6.64 -15.10
C ILE A 277 -8.44 -7.06 -13.84
N ALA A 278 -7.85 -7.91 -12.99
CA ALA A 278 -8.47 -8.36 -11.76
C ALA A 278 -8.61 -7.20 -10.75
N ILE A 279 -7.58 -6.35 -10.66
CA ILE A 279 -7.60 -5.14 -9.82
C ILE A 279 -8.68 -4.16 -10.28
N ASN A 280 -8.84 -3.95 -11.59
CA ASN A 280 -9.86 -3.03 -12.11
C ASN A 280 -11.28 -3.44 -11.69
N LYS A 281 -11.59 -4.74 -11.67
CA LYS A 281 -12.91 -5.22 -11.19
C LYS A 281 -13.18 -4.82 -9.73
N ILE A 282 -12.13 -4.76 -8.90
CA ILE A 282 -12.25 -4.31 -7.50
C ILE A 282 -12.50 -2.80 -7.46
N TYR A 283 -11.78 -2.03 -8.28
CA TYR A 283 -11.99 -0.58 -8.42
C TYR A 283 -13.43 -0.28 -8.85
N ASP A 284 -13.93 -0.95 -9.90
CA ASP A 284 -15.29 -0.76 -10.39
C ASP A 284 -16.33 -1.09 -9.30
N ARG A 285 -16.15 -2.19 -8.57
CA ARG A 285 -17.07 -2.60 -7.50
C ARG A 285 -17.12 -1.60 -6.33
N LEU A 286 -16.00 -0.98 -6.00
CA LEU A 286 -15.85 -0.17 -4.77
C LEU A 286 -15.97 1.33 -4.99
N LEU A 287 -15.66 1.86 -6.17
CA LEU A 287 -15.77 3.28 -6.49
C LEU A 287 -17.17 3.71 -6.98
N HIS A 288 -18.06 2.75 -7.25
CA HIS A 288 -19.46 3.00 -7.64
C HIS A 288 -20.45 2.95 -6.47
N LYS A 289 -19.96 2.90 -5.22
CA LYS A 289 -20.75 3.06 -3.99
C LYS A 289 -20.49 4.42 -3.36
#